data_AF-A0A2A5GMX4-F1
#
_entry.id   AF-A0A2A5GMX4-F1
#
_cell.length_a   1.000
_cell.length_b   1.000
_cell.length_c   1.000
_cell.angle_alpha   90.00
_cell.angle_beta   90.00
_cell.angle_gamma   90.00
#
_symmetry.space_group_name_H-M   'P 1'
#
loop_
_entity.id
_entity.type
_entity.pdbx_description
1 polymer ?
#
loop_
_entity_poly.entity_id
_entity_poly.type
_entity_poly.pdbx_seq_one_letter_code
_entity_poly.pdbx_strand_id
1 'polypeptide(L)' 'MRSEEEYSKEDMDRINEVLNSGVHSTKRKPFRFSLLFLWWIVVAILGGASLFLAKLAGVV' A
#
# COMPACT_ATOMS: atom_id res chain seq x y z
N MET A 1 -9.03 -33.22 10.66
CA MET A 1 -9.43 -31.82 10.82
C MET A 1 -10.38 -31.77 12.00
N ARG A 2 -10.12 -30.89 12.99
CA ARG A 2 -10.92 -30.82 14.23
C ARG A 2 -12.33 -30.30 13.89
N SER A 3 -13.37 -30.93 14.45
CA SER A 3 -14.76 -30.51 14.25
C SER A 3 -14.98 -29.11 14.79
N GLU A 4 -15.74 -28.31 14.03
CA GLU A 4 -16.07 -26.90 14.27
C GLU A 4 -17.12 -26.69 15.38
N GLU A 5 -17.30 -27.65 16.29
CA GLU A 5 -18.25 -27.51 17.38
C GLU A 5 -17.63 -26.69 18.51
N GLU A 6 -17.88 -25.39 18.36
CA GLU A 6 -18.14 -24.45 19.44
C GLU A 6 -16.92 -24.17 20.33
N TYR A 7 -16.13 -23.18 19.90
CA TYR A 7 -15.31 -22.45 20.86
C TYR A 7 -16.21 -22.03 22.03
N SER A 8 -15.83 -22.40 23.25
CA SER A 8 -16.45 -21.87 24.47
C SER A 8 -16.53 -20.34 24.33
N LYS A 9 -17.60 -19.71 24.82
CA LYS A 9 -17.75 -18.25 24.77
C LYS A 9 -16.49 -17.54 25.28
N GLU A 10 -15.88 -18.11 26.31
CA GLU A 10 -14.62 -17.63 26.90
C GLU A 10 -13.43 -17.73 25.93
N ASP A 11 -13.34 -18.80 25.14
CA ASP A 11 -12.28 -18.96 24.14
C ASP A 11 -12.46 -17.97 22.99
N MET A 12 -13.71 -17.72 22.58
CA MET A 12 -14.02 -16.68 21.59
C MET A 12 -13.68 -15.28 22.10
N ASP A 13 -13.94 -15.00 23.37
CA ASP A 13 -13.59 -13.72 23.99
C ASP A 13 -12.07 -13.52 24.02
N ARG A 14 -11.29 -14.56 24.40
CA ARG A 14 -9.82 -14.52 24.35
C ARG A 14 -9.29 -14.34 22.93
N ILE A 15 -9.86 -15.03 21.95
CA ILE A 15 -9.46 -14.89 20.54
C ILE A 15 -9.74 -13.46 20.05
N ASN A 16 -10.92 -12.91 20.35
CA ASN A 16 -11.28 -11.55 19.97
C ASN A 16 -10.40 -10.50 20.67
N GLU A 17 -10.07 -10.70 21.95
CA GLU A 17 -9.15 -9.84 22.69
C GLU A 17 -7.77 -9.82 22.03
N VAL A 18 -7.22 -10.98 21.66
CA VAL A 18 -5.91 -11.08 20.98
C VAL A 18 -5.97 -10.45 19.59
N LEU A 19 -6.98 -10.77 18.78
CA LEU A 19 -7.10 -10.26 17.40
C LEU A 19 -7.32 -8.75 17.33
N ASN A 20 -8.10 -8.20 18.27
CA ASN A 20 -8.38 -6.76 18.34
C ASN A 20 -7.42 -6.02 19.28
N SER A 21 -6.46 -6.72 19.89
CA SER A 21 -5.42 -6.09 20.71
C SER A 21 -4.62 -5.08 19.87
N GLY A 22 -4.17 -4.01 20.53
CA GLY A 22 -3.50 -2.87 19.88
C GLY A 22 -2.25 -3.25 19.07
N VAL A 23 -1.64 -4.40 19.36
CA VAL A 23 -0.47 -4.93 18.66
C VAL A 23 -0.81 -5.35 17.22
N HIS A 24 -2.00 -5.90 16.99
CA HIS A 24 -2.48 -6.28 15.66
C HIS A 24 -3.34 -5.19 14.99
N SER A 25 -3.76 -4.16 15.74
CA SER A 25 -4.42 -2.98 15.17
C SER A 25 -3.40 -2.02 14.54
N THR A 26 -2.97 -2.29 13.31
CA THR A 26 -2.22 -1.27 12.57
C THR A 26 -3.21 -0.21 12.08
N LYS A 27 -3.04 1.06 12.52
CA LYS A 27 -3.78 2.20 11.94
C LYS A 27 -3.42 2.28 10.45
N ARG A 28 -4.28 1.71 9.59
CA ARG A 28 -4.13 1.81 8.14
C ARG A 28 -4.29 3.28 7.78
N LYS A 29 -3.18 3.96 7.48
CA LYS A 29 -3.26 5.32 6.91
C LYS A 29 -3.95 5.22 5.55
N PRO A 30 -4.81 6.18 5.19
CA PRO A 30 -5.37 6.26 3.85
C PRO A 30 -4.24 6.35 2.82
N PHE A 31 -4.52 5.86 1.62
CA PHE A 31 -3.56 5.92 0.52
C PHE A 31 -3.09 7.36 0.30
N ARG A 32 -1.77 7.57 0.32
CA ARG A 32 -1.18 8.89 0.14
C ARG A 32 -1.07 9.18 -1.35
N PHE A 33 -2.05 9.89 -1.92
CA PHE A 33 -2.02 10.33 -3.33
C PHE A 33 -0.75 11.11 -3.71
N SER A 34 -0.05 11.69 -2.73
CA SER A 34 1.26 12.31 -2.91
C SER A 34 2.30 11.37 -3.53
N LEU A 35 2.26 10.07 -3.21
CA LEU A 35 3.17 9.08 -3.77
C LEU A 35 2.90 8.83 -5.26
N LEU A 36 1.63 8.84 -5.66
CA LEU A 36 1.25 8.72 -7.06
C LEU A 36 1.70 9.96 -7.86
N PHE A 37 1.54 11.15 -7.28
CA PHE A 37 1.99 12.40 -7.91
C PHE A 37 3.51 12.44 -8.11
N LEU A 38 4.28 11.95 -7.13
CA LEU A 38 5.73 11.84 -7.24
C LEU A 38 6.16 11.01 -8.46
N TRP A 39 5.46 9.90 -8.74
CA TRP A 39 5.74 9.07 -9.91
C TRP A 39 5.51 9.82 -11.23
N TRP A 40 4.46 10.63 -11.32
CA TRP A 40 4.21 11.45 -12.51
C TRP A 40 5.29 12.51 -12.74
N ILE A 41 5.87 13.07 -11.68
CA ILE A 41 7.02 13.99 -11.80
C ILE A 41 8.21 13.27 -12.44
N VAL A 42 8.53 12.05 -11.98
CA VAL A 42 9.64 11.26 -12.54
C VAL A 42 9.41 10.99 -14.02
N VAL A 43 8.20 10.59 -14.41
CA VAL A 43 7.84 10.35 -15.82
C VAL A 43 7.96 11.63 -16.65
N ALA A 44 7.48 12.76 -16.15
CA ALA A 44 7.56 14.04 -16.86
C ALA A 44 9.02 14.49 -17.06
N ILE A 45 9.88 14.31 -16.06
CA ILE A 45 11.31 14.65 -16.16
C ILE A 45 11.99 13.76 -17.20
N LEU A 46 11.78 12.45 -17.16
CA LEU A 46 12.35 11.51 -18.14
C LEU A 46 11.85 11.80 -19.56
N GLY A 47 10.55 12.09 -19.72
CA GLY A 47 9.98 12.47 -21.01
C GLY A 47 10.56 13.78 -21.54
N GLY A 48 10.67 14.79 -20.69
CA GLY A 48 11.28 16.08 -21.04
C GLY A 48 12.76 15.95 -21.43
N ALA A 49 13.53 15.16 -20.67
CA ALA A 49 14.94 14.88 -20.97
C ALA A 49 15.08 14.14 -22.31
N SER A 50 14.22 13.15 -22.57
CA SER A 50 14.19 12.43 -23.86
C SER A 50 13.92 13.37 -25.03
N LEU A 51 12.90 14.23 -24.93
CA LEU A 51 12.59 15.21 -25.98
C LEU A 51 13.72 16.22 -26.20
N PHE A 52 14.37 16.67 -25.13
CA PHE A 52 15.50 17.58 -25.21
C PHE A 52 16.69 16.95 -25.96
N LEU A 53 17.04 15.70 -25.62
CA LEU A 53 18.10 14.97 -26.31
C LEU A 53 17.74 14.67 -27.77
N ALA A 54 16.48 14.32 -28.05
CA ALA A 54 16.02 14.08 -29.42
C ALA A 54 16.18 15.32 -30.31
N LYS A 55 15.90 16.52 -29.79
CA LYS A 55 16.13 17.80 -30.48
C LYS A 55 17.61 18.07 -30.73
N LEU A 56 18.48 17.77 -29.76
CA LEU A 56 19.93 17.92 -29.94
C LEU A 56 20.49 16.96 -30.99
N ALA A 57 19.91 15.76 -31.09
CA ALA A 57 20.30 14.75 -32.07
C ALA A 57 19.68 14.98 -33.47
N GLY A 58 18.78 15.95 -33.64
CA GLY A 58 18.08 16.23 -34.90
C GLY A 58 17.07 15.14 -35.30
N VAL A 59 16.63 14.31 -34.35
CA VAL A 59 15.62 13.27 -34.58
C VAL A 59 14.20 13.87 -34.61
N VAL A 60 14.01 14.98 -33.89
CA VAL A 60 12.79 15.80 -33.81
C VAL A 60 13.13 17.26 -34.00
#